data_AF-A0A3D4GRF6-F1
#
_entry.id   AF-A0A3D4GRF6-F1
#
_cell.length_a   1.000
_cell.length_b   1.000
_cell.length_c   1.000
_cell.angle_alpha   90.00
_cell.angle_beta   90.00
_cell.angle_gamma   90.00
#
_symmetry.space_group_name_H-M   'P 1'
#
loop_
_entity.id
_entity.type
_entity.pdbx_description
1 polymer ?
#
loop_
_entity_poly.entity_id
_entity_poly.type
_entity_poly.pdbx_seq_one_letter_code
_entity_poly.pdbx_strand_id
1 'polypeptide(L)'
;DSAYGTGPVTAIIAPELTRDSLWQSIEDRNTYATSGSRILLKVTGNGLYAGSDLLLKDKLEISIRCHACEEIETIELIIGEHTAASWHPNSPDFVENVRMDADQVPGEWAYVRVSQTDGEYAWSTPLYIQRDTPLPSTNLPAWNDQESLQLDAMAQNDATPYLSALVAYLKLEEDPDRFRSITPVGVLKLSMGTCALFYCHWSDEKLPMSIRWFFEFDIPKIRYDLGWRDYGAYDENDLGPRMMAKYKA
;
A
#
# COMPACT_ATOMS: atom_id res chain seq x y z
N ASP A 1 10.91 17.53 -8.02
CA ASP A 1 10.11 18.62 -8.59
C ASP A 1 8.67 18.40 -8.15
N SER A 2 8.30 18.94 -6.99
CA SER A 2 6.95 18.85 -6.40
C SER A 2 6.18 20.15 -6.61
N ALA A 3 6.45 20.84 -7.72
CA ALA A 3 5.74 22.02 -8.12
C ALA A 3 4.48 21.59 -8.89
N TYR A 4 3.30 21.92 -8.35
CA TYR A 4 1.96 21.65 -8.89
C TYR A 4 1.35 20.26 -8.63
N GLY A 5 1.10 19.93 -7.36
CA GLY A 5 0.01 19.00 -6.99
C GLY A 5 0.24 17.51 -7.27
N THR A 6 1.48 17.09 -7.52
CA THR A 6 1.87 15.72 -7.90
C THR A 6 2.66 14.99 -6.81
N GLY A 7 2.21 15.08 -5.56
CA GLY A 7 2.81 14.35 -4.46
C GLY A 7 1.80 14.04 -3.35
N PRO A 8 2.21 13.25 -2.34
CA PRO A 8 1.31 12.84 -1.27
C PRO A 8 0.63 14.02 -0.60
N VAL A 9 -0.68 13.89 -0.37
CA VAL A 9 -1.47 14.91 0.31
C VAL A 9 -2.17 14.34 1.53
N THR A 10 -2.20 15.15 2.59
CA THR A 10 -2.97 14.89 3.81
C THR A 10 -4.36 15.49 3.65
N ALA A 11 -5.39 14.69 3.92
CA ALA A 11 -6.74 15.17 4.10
C ALA A 11 -7.02 15.40 5.59
N ILE A 12 -7.70 16.50 5.89
CA ILE A 12 -8.12 16.87 7.24
C ILE A 12 -9.65 16.80 7.29
N ILE A 13 -10.19 16.02 8.22
CA ILE A 13 -11.64 15.89 8.43
C ILE A 13 -12.03 16.86 9.54
N ALA A 14 -12.56 18.02 9.15
CA ALA A 14 -13.00 19.06 10.06
C ALA A 14 -14.49 19.37 9.89
N PRO A 15 -15.22 19.74 10.96
CA PRO A 15 -16.62 20.16 10.86
C PRO A 15 -16.77 21.49 10.12
N GLU A 16 -15.76 22.37 10.15
CA GLU A 16 -15.78 23.68 9.52
C GLU A 16 -14.46 24.00 8.82
N LEU A 17 -14.53 24.80 7.75
CA LEU A 17 -13.35 25.30 7.03
C LEU A 17 -12.81 26.58 7.70
N THR A 18 -12.45 26.48 8.98
CA THR A 18 -11.82 27.56 9.75
C THR A 18 -10.44 27.10 10.23
N ARG A 19 -9.52 28.05 10.44
CA ARG A 19 -8.16 27.72 10.92
C ARG A 19 -8.19 26.90 12.20
N ASP A 20 -9.01 27.32 13.17
CA ASP A 20 -9.08 26.69 14.49
C ASP A 20 -9.67 25.28 14.38
N SER A 21 -10.72 25.09 13.56
CA SER A 21 -11.32 23.77 13.34
C SER A 21 -10.38 22.80 12.62
N LEU A 22 -9.62 23.28 11.63
CA LEU A 22 -8.60 22.48 10.95
C LEU A 22 -7.47 22.09 11.91
N TRP A 23 -7.00 23.04 12.73
CA TRP A 23 -5.93 22.80 13.70
C TRP A 23 -6.35 21.75 14.73
N GLN A 24 -7.54 21.90 15.31
CA GLN A 24 -8.08 20.92 16.25
C GLN A 24 -8.20 19.53 15.62
N SER A 25 -8.65 19.45 14.37
CA SER A 25 -8.80 18.16 13.68
C SER A 25 -7.44 17.47 13.44
N ILE A 26 -6.37 18.23 13.23
CA ILE A 26 -5.01 17.69 13.17
C ILE A 26 -4.59 17.17 14.55
N GLU A 27 -4.81 17.95 15.61
CA GLU A 27 -4.48 17.53 16.99
C GLU A 27 -5.23 16.27 17.41
N ASP A 28 -6.50 16.16 17.01
CA ASP A 28 -7.36 14.99 17.25
C ASP A 28 -7.01 13.79 16.35
N ARG A 29 -6.03 13.95 15.44
CA ARG A 29 -5.62 12.95 14.45
C ARG A 29 -6.73 12.56 13.46
N ASN A 30 -7.73 13.44 13.26
CA ASN A 30 -8.81 13.28 12.29
C ASN A 30 -8.31 13.58 10.87
N THR A 31 -7.33 12.80 10.42
CA THR A 31 -6.65 12.97 9.14
C THR A 31 -6.51 11.63 8.41
N TYR A 32 -6.20 11.68 7.13
CA TYR A 32 -5.77 10.50 6.37
C TYR A 32 -4.82 10.95 5.26
N ALA A 33 -4.02 10.01 4.75
CA ALA A 33 -3.03 10.30 3.71
C ALA A 33 -3.45 9.68 2.39
N THR A 34 -3.08 10.34 1.29
CA THR A 34 -3.15 9.82 -0.06
C THR A 34 -1.80 9.99 -0.74
N SER A 35 -1.46 9.16 -1.72
CA SER A 35 -0.19 9.28 -2.48
C SER A 35 -0.19 10.44 -3.48
N GLY A 36 -1.33 11.07 -3.72
CA GLY A 36 -1.49 12.22 -4.61
C GLY A 36 -2.90 12.34 -5.19
N SER A 37 -3.55 11.21 -5.43
CA SER A 37 -4.96 11.15 -5.84
C SER A 37 -5.89 11.73 -4.76
N ARG A 38 -6.90 12.52 -5.16
CA ARG A 38 -7.85 13.19 -4.24
C ARG A 38 -8.96 12.25 -3.78
N ILE A 39 -8.56 11.06 -3.33
CA ILE A 39 -9.46 10.04 -2.78
C ILE A 39 -10.13 10.59 -1.53
N LEU A 40 -11.45 10.45 -1.44
CA LEU A 40 -12.20 10.73 -0.22
C LEU A 40 -12.39 9.44 0.57
N LEU A 41 -11.74 9.35 1.72
CA LEU A 41 -11.85 8.21 2.63
C LEU A 41 -12.44 8.65 3.97
N LYS A 42 -13.53 8.00 4.38
CA LYS A 42 -14.12 8.15 5.71
C LYS A 42 -14.20 6.79 6.39
N VAL A 43 -13.56 6.70 7.56
CA VAL A 43 -13.57 5.52 8.43
C VAL A 43 -14.02 5.94 9.82
N THR A 44 -14.96 5.18 10.39
CA THR A 44 -15.40 5.37 11.77
C THR A 44 -15.53 4.03 12.50
N GLY A 45 -15.20 3.98 13.78
CA GLY A 45 -15.41 2.82 14.66
C GLY A 45 -16.40 3.16 15.76
N ASN A 46 -17.49 2.40 15.90
CA ASN A 46 -18.57 2.66 16.87
C ASN A 46 -19.05 4.15 16.86
N GLY A 47 -19.04 4.79 15.69
CA GLY A 47 -19.41 6.19 15.50
C GLY A 47 -18.30 7.22 15.74
N LEU A 48 -17.12 6.81 16.24
CA LEU A 48 -15.95 7.67 16.43
C LEU A 48 -15.11 7.72 15.15
N TYR A 49 -14.52 8.88 14.85
CA TYR A 49 -13.64 9.04 13.69
C TYR A 49 -12.30 8.31 13.87
N ALA A 50 -11.75 7.81 12.75
CA ALA A 50 -10.35 7.41 12.67
C ALA A 50 -9.43 8.50 13.27
N GLY A 51 -8.48 8.09 14.11
CA GLY A 51 -7.68 8.96 14.99
C GLY A 51 -8.11 8.91 16.47
N SER A 52 -9.33 8.45 16.74
CA SER A 52 -9.87 8.37 18.11
C SER A 52 -9.40 7.13 18.88
N ASP A 53 -9.40 7.27 20.20
CA ASP A 53 -9.35 6.16 21.15
C ASP A 53 -10.77 5.59 21.36
N LEU A 54 -10.96 4.31 21.02
CA LEU A 54 -12.22 3.58 21.08
C LEU A 54 -12.16 2.52 22.18
N LEU A 55 -13.03 2.64 23.19
CA LEU A 55 -13.20 1.59 24.20
C LEU A 55 -14.09 0.47 23.67
N LEU A 56 -13.50 -0.70 23.41
CA LEU A 56 -14.19 -1.89 22.94
C LEU A 56 -14.76 -2.69 24.13
N LYS A 57 -16.09 -2.77 24.19
CA LYS A 57 -16.80 -3.56 25.19
C LYS A 57 -17.27 -4.89 24.60
N ASP A 58 -18.30 -4.83 23.76
CA ASP A 58 -18.96 -6.04 23.26
C ASP A 58 -18.75 -6.25 21.76
N LYS A 59 -18.86 -5.18 20.96
CA LYS A 59 -18.78 -5.24 19.50
C LYS A 59 -18.02 -4.07 18.91
N LEU A 60 -17.30 -4.36 17.83
CA LEU A 60 -16.66 -3.38 16.97
C LEU A 60 -17.49 -3.25 15.69
N GLU A 61 -17.93 -2.04 15.38
CA GLU A 61 -18.57 -1.68 14.11
C GLU A 61 -17.69 -0.67 13.37
N ILE A 62 -17.10 -1.10 12.26
CA ILE A 62 -16.29 -0.25 11.37
C ILE A 62 -17.13 0.13 10.16
N SER A 63 -17.37 1.44 9.99
CA SER A 63 -17.98 1.99 8.78
C SER A 63 -16.89 2.52 7.86
N ILE A 64 -16.94 2.11 6.59
CA ILE A 64 -16.00 2.51 5.54
C ILE A 64 -16.79 3.16 4.42
N ARG A 65 -16.38 4.35 4.00
CA ARG A 65 -16.85 5.01 2.78
C ARG A 65 -15.67 5.56 2.01
N CYS A 66 -15.56 5.16 0.74
CA CYS A 66 -14.52 5.59 -0.16
C CYS A 66 -15.15 6.12 -1.46
N HIS A 67 -14.68 7.28 -1.91
CA HIS A 67 -14.92 7.81 -3.25
C HIS A 67 -13.56 8.11 -3.87
N ALA A 68 -13.18 7.33 -4.86
CA ALA A 68 -11.86 7.32 -5.42
C ALA A 68 -11.86 8.01 -6.81
N CYS A 69 -10.68 8.35 -7.35
CA CYS A 69 -10.62 9.06 -8.64
C CYS A 69 -10.66 8.13 -9.86
N GLU A 70 -10.08 6.93 -9.73
CA GLU A 70 -10.19 5.78 -10.63
C GLU A 70 -10.96 4.60 -9.99
N GLU A 71 -11.08 3.47 -10.70
CA GLU A 71 -11.61 2.24 -10.12
C GLU A 71 -10.76 1.80 -8.92
N ILE A 72 -11.44 1.43 -7.83
CA ILE A 72 -10.80 0.87 -6.66
C ILE A 72 -10.40 -0.57 -6.97
N GLU A 73 -9.10 -0.84 -6.93
CA GLU A 73 -8.55 -2.17 -7.12
C GLU A 73 -8.70 -2.99 -5.84
N THR A 74 -8.30 -2.44 -4.69
CA THR A 74 -8.38 -3.13 -3.41
C THR A 74 -8.73 -2.17 -2.27
N ILE A 75 -9.57 -2.63 -1.34
CA ILE A 75 -9.73 -2.04 0.00
C ILE A 75 -9.43 -3.12 1.02
N GLU A 76 -8.61 -2.80 2.02
CA GLU A 76 -8.29 -3.71 3.12
C GLU A 76 -8.62 -3.06 4.44
N LEU A 77 -9.37 -3.77 5.29
CA LEU A 77 -9.48 -3.48 6.71
C LEU A 77 -8.39 -4.25 7.44
N ILE A 78 -7.46 -3.51 8.04
CA ILE A 78 -6.33 -4.06 8.77
C ILE A 78 -6.59 -3.83 10.25
N ILE A 79 -6.45 -4.88 11.06
CA ILE A 79 -6.61 -4.82 12.52
C ILE A 79 -5.42 -5.51 13.18
N GLY A 80 -4.62 -4.75 13.92
CA GLY A 80 -3.32 -5.23 14.39
C GLY A 80 -2.49 -5.75 13.21
N GLU A 81 -1.80 -6.86 13.41
CA GLU A 81 -0.92 -7.43 12.39
C GLU A 81 -1.65 -8.16 11.25
N HIS A 82 -2.98 -8.07 11.15
CA HIS A 82 -3.77 -8.92 10.28
C HIS A 82 -4.65 -8.15 9.29
N THR A 83 -4.81 -8.70 8.07
CA THR A 83 -5.89 -8.30 7.17
C THR A 83 -7.19 -8.96 7.63
N ALA A 84 -8.09 -8.17 8.24
CA ALA A 84 -9.37 -8.65 8.75
C ALA A 84 -10.42 -8.81 7.65
N ALA A 85 -10.37 -7.97 6.61
CA ALA A 85 -11.18 -8.09 5.42
C ALA A 85 -10.50 -7.43 4.22
N SER A 86 -10.78 -7.94 3.02
CA SER A 86 -10.29 -7.38 1.76
C SER A 86 -11.39 -7.44 0.70
N TRP A 87 -11.51 -6.38 -0.09
CA TRP A 87 -12.51 -6.24 -1.14
C TRP A 87 -11.86 -5.77 -2.44
N HIS A 88 -12.42 -6.21 -3.58
CA HIS A 88 -12.04 -5.77 -4.92
C HIS A 88 -13.27 -5.20 -5.65
N PRO A 89 -13.66 -3.96 -5.36
CA PRO A 89 -14.94 -3.41 -5.82
C PRO A 89 -15.05 -3.25 -7.33
N ASN A 90 -13.92 -2.99 -8.03
CA ASN A 90 -13.89 -2.62 -9.45
C ASN A 90 -14.88 -1.47 -9.77
N SER A 91 -14.89 -0.48 -8.87
CA SER A 91 -15.80 0.67 -8.87
C SER A 91 -15.10 1.84 -8.17
N PRO A 92 -15.32 3.09 -8.57
CA PRO A 92 -14.76 4.26 -7.88
C PRO A 92 -15.41 4.51 -6.51
N ASP A 93 -16.60 3.95 -6.27
CA ASP A 93 -17.35 4.12 -5.03
C ASP A 93 -17.41 2.82 -4.22
N PHE A 94 -17.24 2.93 -2.90
CA PHE A 94 -17.36 1.83 -1.97
C PHE A 94 -17.97 2.25 -0.63
N VAL A 95 -18.89 1.45 -0.11
CA VAL A 95 -19.49 1.62 1.22
C VAL A 95 -19.64 0.25 1.88
N GLU A 96 -19.14 0.11 3.09
CA GLU A 96 -19.24 -1.14 3.85
C GLU A 96 -19.39 -0.87 5.35
N ASN A 97 -20.07 -1.76 6.07
CA ASN A 97 -20.14 -1.74 7.53
C ASN A 97 -19.79 -3.12 8.08
N VAL A 98 -18.58 -3.26 8.60
CA VAL A 98 -18.08 -4.50 9.19
C VAL A 98 -18.45 -4.53 10.67
N ARG A 99 -18.98 -5.66 11.13
CA ARG A 99 -19.25 -5.90 12.55
C ARG A 99 -18.48 -7.12 13.02
N MET A 100 -17.84 -7.00 14.17
CA MET A 100 -17.09 -8.07 14.83
C MET A 100 -17.46 -8.10 16.31
N ASP A 101 -17.64 -9.30 16.86
CA ASP A 101 -17.71 -9.45 18.31
C ASP A 101 -16.32 -9.20 18.90
N ALA A 102 -16.26 -8.72 20.15
CA ALA A 102 -14.99 -8.30 20.75
C ALA A 102 -13.94 -9.43 20.79
N ASP A 103 -14.36 -10.68 20.96
CA ASP A 103 -13.52 -11.88 20.94
C ASP A 103 -13.03 -12.27 19.53
N GLN A 104 -13.44 -11.54 18.49
CA GLN A 104 -12.96 -11.71 17.11
C GLN A 104 -11.98 -10.62 16.68
N VAL A 105 -11.87 -9.51 17.42
CA VAL A 105 -11.02 -8.36 17.06
C VAL A 105 -9.55 -8.69 17.38
N PRO A 106 -8.68 -8.90 16.38
CA PRO A 106 -7.35 -9.49 16.58
C PRO A 106 -6.25 -8.48 16.94
N GLY A 107 -6.60 -7.22 17.20
CA GLY A 107 -5.61 -6.17 17.44
C GLY A 107 -6.15 -4.98 18.22
N GLU A 108 -5.23 -4.12 18.63
CA GLU A 108 -5.48 -2.90 19.43
C GLU A 108 -5.53 -1.63 18.57
N TRP A 109 -5.48 -1.79 17.26
CA TRP A 109 -5.64 -0.69 16.31
C TRP A 109 -6.25 -1.22 15.02
N ALA A 110 -6.99 -0.36 14.32
CA ALA A 110 -7.59 -0.69 13.02
C ALA A 110 -7.45 0.47 12.05
N TYR A 111 -7.07 0.19 10.80
CA TYR A 111 -7.04 1.19 9.74
C TYR A 111 -7.48 0.58 8.41
N VAL A 112 -7.81 1.45 7.45
CA VAL A 112 -8.19 1.05 6.10
C VAL A 112 -7.12 1.50 5.13
N ARG A 113 -6.71 0.59 4.25
CA ARG A 113 -5.84 0.84 3.09
C ARG A 113 -6.66 0.71 1.81
N VAL A 114 -6.47 1.63 0.88
CA VAL A 114 -7.12 1.63 -0.44
C VAL A 114 -6.03 1.68 -1.51
N SER A 115 -6.16 0.89 -2.57
CA SER A 115 -5.43 1.04 -3.83
C SER A 115 -6.40 1.22 -4.99
N GLN A 116 -5.98 2.00 -5.96
CA GLN A 116 -6.69 2.24 -7.21
C GLN A 116 -5.96 1.59 -8.38
N THR A 117 -6.65 1.40 -9.50
CA THR A 117 -6.09 0.78 -10.71
C THR A 117 -4.95 1.58 -11.35
N ASP A 118 -4.79 2.87 -10.99
CA ASP A 118 -3.67 3.72 -11.39
C ASP A 118 -2.49 3.70 -10.40
N GLY A 119 -2.51 2.79 -9.42
CA GLY A 119 -1.46 2.61 -8.42
C GLY A 119 -1.41 3.70 -7.35
N GLU A 120 -2.42 4.58 -7.28
CA GLU A 120 -2.58 5.52 -6.18
C GLU A 120 -3.24 4.87 -4.96
N TYR A 121 -2.90 5.38 -3.78
CA TYR A 121 -3.29 4.83 -2.50
C TYR A 121 -3.93 5.86 -1.58
N ALA A 122 -4.71 5.36 -0.62
CA ALA A 122 -5.10 6.08 0.58
C ALA A 122 -4.96 5.21 1.84
N TRP A 123 -4.61 5.85 2.96
CA TRP A 123 -4.54 5.23 4.28
C TRP A 123 -5.27 6.08 5.30
N SER A 124 -6.24 5.50 6.00
CA SER A 124 -6.84 6.17 7.15
C SER A 124 -5.84 6.28 8.29
N THR A 125 -5.98 7.30 9.14
CA THR A 125 -5.39 7.21 10.48
C THR A 125 -5.97 5.99 11.20
N PRO A 126 -5.20 5.31 12.09
CA PRO A 126 -5.76 4.24 12.89
C PRO A 126 -6.86 4.71 13.85
N LEU A 127 -7.85 3.86 14.07
CA LEU A 127 -8.61 3.82 15.32
C LEU A 127 -7.78 3.07 16.35
N TYR A 128 -7.62 3.62 17.55
CA TYR A 128 -6.91 2.97 18.65
C TYR A 128 -7.91 2.26 19.54
N ILE A 129 -7.88 0.93 19.57
CA ILE A 129 -8.85 0.08 20.23
C ILE A 129 -8.36 -0.26 21.63
N GLN A 130 -8.96 0.36 22.64
CA GLN A 130 -8.74 0.08 24.05
C GLN A 130 -9.65 -1.06 24.51
N ARG A 131 -9.11 -2.02 25.25
CA ARG A 131 -9.84 -3.18 25.76
C ARG A 131 -9.22 -3.70 27.05
N ASP A 132 -10.05 -4.32 27.90
CA ASP A 132 -9.60 -4.94 29.15
C ASP A 132 -9.34 -6.46 28.99
N THR A 133 -9.68 -7.03 27.84
CA THR A 133 -9.52 -8.45 27.54
C THR A 133 -8.26 -8.69 26.70
N PRO A 134 -7.56 -9.82 26.88
CA PRO A 134 -6.47 -10.22 25.98
C PRO A 134 -6.93 -10.27 24.51
N LEU A 135 -5.97 -10.11 23.59
CA LEU A 135 -6.21 -10.34 22.17
C LEU A 135 -6.59 -11.81 21.93
N PRO A 136 -7.61 -12.08 21.10
CA PRO A 136 -7.95 -13.44 20.72
C PRO A 136 -6.88 -14.02 19.78
N SER A 137 -6.72 -15.34 19.81
CA SER A 137 -5.96 -16.04 18.77
C SER A 137 -6.70 -15.92 17.44
N THR A 138 -5.95 -15.71 16.34
CA THR A 138 -6.52 -15.61 15.00
C THR A 138 -5.71 -16.42 13.99
N ASN A 139 -6.39 -16.88 12.93
CA ASN A 139 -5.78 -17.48 11.74
C ASN A 139 -5.81 -16.53 10.54
N LEU A 140 -6.09 -15.24 10.77
CA LEU A 140 -6.08 -14.24 9.71
C LEU A 140 -4.65 -14.04 9.18
N PRO A 141 -4.48 -13.85 7.87
CA PRO A 141 -3.17 -13.62 7.28
C PRO A 141 -2.56 -12.32 7.79
N ALA A 142 -1.23 -12.25 7.79
CA ALA A 142 -0.54 -11.00 8.08
C ALA A 142 -0.91 -9.94 7.04
N TRP A 143 -1.02 -8.68 7.45
CA TRP A 143 -1.45 -7.59 6.54
C TRP A 143 -0.47 -7.31 5.39
N ASN A 144 0.79 -7.69 5.61
CA ASN A 144 1.92 -7.54 4.71
C ASN A 144 2.39 -8.88 4.12
N ASP A 145 1.56 -9.94 4.22
CA ASP A 145 1.93 -11.26 3.74
C ASP A 145 2.24 -11.23 2.23
N GLN A 146 3.34 -11.89 1.86
CA GLN A 146 3.74 -12.01 0.47
C GLN A 146 3.14 -13.26 -0.15
N GLU A 147 2.58 -13.11 -1.35
CA GLU A 147 2.21 -14.27 -2.13
C GLU A 147 3.45 -15.06 -2.55
N SER A 148 3.37 -16.39 -2.44
CA SER A 148 4.38 -17.28 -3.00
C SER A 148 4.18 -17.39 -4.51
N LEU A 149 4.87 -16.55 -5.28
CA LEU A 149 4.84 -16.57 -6.74
C LEU A 149 5.89 -17.53 -7.33
N GLN A 150 5.47 -18.29 -8.33
CA GLN A 150 6.36 -19.15 -9.14
C GLN A 150 6.71 -18.42 -10.43
N LEU A 151 7.78 -17.62 -10.41
CA LEU A 151 8.17 -16.77 -11.54
C LEU A 151 8.41 -17.55 -12.84
N ASP A 152 8.95 -18.77 -12.75
CA ASP A 152 9.27 -19.60 -13.92
C ASP A 152 8.02 -20.15 -14.63
N ALA A 153 6.85 -20.08 -13.99
CA ALA A 153 5.57 -20.53 -14.55
C ALA A 153 4.82 -19.40 -15.28
N MET A 154 5.31 -18.16 -15.25
CA MET A 154 4.64 -17.03 -15.87
C MET A 154 4.80 -17.06 -17.40
N ALA A 155 3.67 -16.98 -18.10
CA ALA A 155 3.63 -16.95 -19.57
C ALA A 155 4.04 -15.56 -20.12
N GLN A 156 4.31 -15.50 -21.42
CA GLN A 156 4.49 -14.21 -22.11
C GLN A 156 3.24 -13.33 -21.98
N ASN A 157 3.48 -12.03 -21.83
CA ASN A 157 2.49 -10.99 -21.60
C ASN A 157 2.91 -9.68 -22.28
N ASP A 158 2.12 -8.63 -22.07
CA ASP A 158 2.34 -7.29 -22.63
C ASP A 158 3.64 -6.61 -22.12
N ALA A 159 4.21 -7.02 -20.99
CA ALA A 159 5.51 -6.56 -20.52
C ALA A 159 6.69 -7.26 -21.21
N THR A 160 6.47 -8.43 -21.82
CA THR A 160 7.53 -9.26 -22.42
C THR A 160 8.38 -8.52 -23.47
N PRO A 161 7.82 -7.69 -24.37
CA PRO A 161 8.61 -6.94 -25.36
C PRO A 161 9.66 -5.99 -24.74
N TYR A 162 9.46 -5.55 -23.50
CA TYR A 162 10.33 -4.58 -22.82
C TYR A 162 11.51 -5.22 -22.08
N LEU A 163 11.53 -6.55 -21.94
CA LEU A 163 12.56 -7.26 -21.18
C LEU A 163 13.98 -7.02 -21.74
N SER A 164 14.13 -7.02 -23.06
CA SER A 164 15.43 -6.84 -23.72
C SER A 164 16.02 -5.45 -23.43
N ALA A 165 15.18 -4.42 -23.40
CA ALA A 165 15.57 -3.05 -23.07
C ALA A 165 16.01 -2.92 -21.62
N LEU A 166 15.23 -3.50 -20.68
CA LEU A 166 15.61 -3.53 -19.26
C LEU A 166 16.95 -4.25 -19.06
N VAL A 167 17.14 -5.43 -19.65
CA VAL A 167 18.40 -6.18 -19.54
C VAL A 167 19.58 -5.40 -20.13
N ALA A 168 19.38 -4.68 -21.24
CA ALA A 168 20.42 -3.84 -21.81
C ALA A 168 20.79 -2.68 -20.86
N TYR A 169 19.82 -2.06 -20.21
CA TYR A 169 20.04 -1.03 -19.19
C TYR A 169 20.81 -1.57 -17.99
N LEU A 170 20.38 -2.70 -17.41
CA LEU A 170 21.04 -3.31 -16.25
C LEU A 170 22.50 -3.71 -16.54
N LYS A 171 22.83 -4.08 -17.79
CA LYS A 171 24.22 -4.35 -18.19
C LYS A 171 25.08 -3.09 -18.29
N LEU A 172 24.46 -1.94 -18.51
CA LEU A 172 25.15 -0.67 -18.71
C LEU A 172 25.33 0.09 -17.39
N GLU A 173 24.27 0.17 -16.60
CA GLU A 173 24.17 1.04 -15.43
C GLU A 173 24.26 0.30 -14.09
N GLU A 174 24.12 -1.04 -14.10
CA GLU A 174 24.06 -1.87 -12.89
C GLU A 174 25.02 -3.07 -12.98
N ASP A 175 25.03 -3.88 -11.93
CA ASP A 175 25.65 -5.21 -11.91
C ASP A 175 24.58 -6.27 -12.26
N PRO A 176 24.49 -6.74 -13.52
CA PRO A 176 23.41 -7.62 -13.98
C PRO A 176 23.41 -8.98 -13.27
N ASP A 177 24.54 -9.43 -12.72
CA ASP A 177 24.64 -10.71 -12.01
C ASP A 177 23.86 -10.71 -10.67
N ARG A 178 23.49 -9.52 -10.18
CA ARG A 178 22.63 -9.36 -9.00
C ARG A 178 21.17 -9.64 -9.30
N PHE A 179 20.74 -9.58 -10.55
CA PHE A 179 19.33 -9.70 -10.95
C PHE A 179 19.05 -11.08 -11.53
N ARG A 180 18.33 -11.91 -10.79
CA ARG A 180 18.07 -13.31 -11.14
C ARG A 180 16.59 -13.53 -11.43
N SER A 181 16.30 -14.34 -12.45
CA SER A 181 14.93 -14.67 -12.88
C SER A 181 14.07 -13.41 -13.12
N ILE A 182 14.57 -12.48 -13.95
CA ILE A 182 13.79 -11.30 -14.34
C ILE A 182 12.61 -11.76 -15.19
N THR A 183 11.42 -11.69 -14.62
CA THR A 183 10.18 -12.19 -15.20
C THR A 183 9.23 -11.04 -15.48
N PRO A 184 8.80 -10.84 -16.74
CA PRO A 184 7.77 -9.87 -17.08
C PRO A 184 6.44 -10.23 -16.39
N VAL A 185 5.78 -9.25 -15.78
CA VAL A 185 4.51 -9.46 -15.04
C VAL A 185 3.33 -8.88 -15.80
N GLY A 186 3.46 -7.64 -16.26
CA GLY A 186 2.43 -6.96 -17.04
C GLY A 186 2.72 -5.48 -17.22
N VAL A 187 1.93 -4.80 -18.04
CA VAL A 187 2.01 -3.35 -18.21
C VAL A 187 1.03 -2.66 -17.26
N LEU A 188 1.56 -1.78 -16.41
CA LEU A 188 0.78 -0.97 -15.48
C LEU A 188 0.61 0.44 -16.03
N LYS A 189 -0.61 0.97 -15.93
CA LYS A 189 -0.90 2.39 -16.17
C LYS A 189 -0.93 3.07 -14.81
N LEU A 190 0.08 3.87 -14.51
CA LEU A 190 0.18 4.56 -13.21
C LEU A 190 -0.10 6.05 -13.39
N SER A 191 -0.43 6.73 -12.29
CA SER A 191 -0.65 8.19 -12.27
C SER A 191 0.52 8.99 -12.87
N MET A 192 1.75 8.47 -12.74
CA MET A 192 2.99 9.09 -13.24
C MET A 192 3.41 8.63 -14.64
N GLY A 193 2.67 7.70 -15.27
CA GLY A 193 2.95 7.15 -16.61
C GLY A 193 2.80 5.63 -16.69
N THR A 194 2.95 5.09 -17.89
CA THR A 194 2.87 3.64 -18.13
C THR A 194 4.24 2.97 -17.94
N CYS A 195 4.26 1.81 -17.29
CA CYS A 195 5.48 1.03 -17.11
C CYS A 195 5.27 -0.46 -17.36
N ALA A 196 6.33 -1.15 -17.77
CA ALA A 196 6.39 -2.60 -17.72
C ALA A 196 6.87 -3.02 -16.33
N LEU A 197 6.08 -3.84 -15.63
CA LEU A 197 6.41 -4.42 -14.34
C LEU A 197 7.16 -5.73 -14.56
N PHE A 198 8.26 -5.91 -13.84
CA PHE A 198 9.02 -7.14 -13.75
C PHE A 198 9.20 -7.54 -12.29
N TYR A 199 9.20 -8.84 -12.03
CA TYR A 199 9.64 -9.41 -10.76
C TYR A 199 10.97 -10.12 -10.96
N CYS A 200 11.82 -10.08 -9.94
CA CYS A 200 13.07 -10.83 -9.92
C CYS A 200 13.49 -11.13 -8.49
N HIS A 201 14.61 -11.83 -8.35
CA HIS A 201 15.35 -11.93 -7.11
C HIS A 201 16.65 -11.14 -7.24
N TRP A 202 16.84 -10.20 -6.34
CA TRP A 202 18.00 -9.32 -6.28
C TRP A 202 18.98 -9.74 -5.20
N SER A 203 20.28 -9.49 -5.45
CA SER A 203 21.40 -9.80 -4.55
C SER A 203 21.64 -11.28 -4.31
N ASP A 204 22.78 -11.64 -3.72
CA ASP A 204 23.13 -13.04 -3.41
C ASP A 204 22.19 -13.68 -2.38
N GLU A 205 21.47 -12.87 -1.63
CA GLU A 205 20.45 -13.31 -0.69
C GLU A 205 19.11 -13.60 -1.36
N LYS A 206 19.00 -13.35 -2.68
CA LYS A 206 17.79 -13.59 -3.49
C LYS A 206 16.56 -12.92 -2.88
N LEU A 207 16.70 -11.65 -2.52
CA LEU A 207 15.59 -10.86 -2.03
C LEU A 207 14.62 -10.60 -3.19
N PRO A 208 13.31 -10.87 -3.04
CA PRO A 208 12.36 -10.55 -4.10
C PRO A 208 12.37 -9.03 -4.33
N MET A 209 12.23 -8.64 -5.58
CA MET A 209 12.23 -7.25 -5.99
C MET A 209 11.32 -7.07 -7.18
N SER A 210 10.58 -5.97 -7.18
CA SER A 210 9.85 -5.48 -8.34
C SER A 210 10.63 -4.37 -9.04
N ILE A 211 10.54 -4.36 -10.37
CA ILE A 211 11.16 -3.37 -11.24
C ILE A 211 10.07 -2.78 -12.12
N ARG A 212 9.87 -1.47 -12.02
CA ARG A 212 8.97 -0.71 -12.89
C ARG A 212 9.80 0.04 -13.92
N TRP A 213 9.68 -0.37 -15.17
CA TRP A 213 10.38 0.22 -16.31
C TRP A 213 9.44 1.14 -17.10
N PHE A 214 9.59 2.45 -16.92
CA PHE A 214 8.79 3.46 -17.61
C PHE A 214 9.39 3.74 -18.99
N PHE A 215 8.81 3.10 -20.00
CA PHE A 215 9.29 3.11 -21.38
C PHE A 215 8.81 4.32 -22.20
N GLU A 216 7.95 5.17 -21.65
CA GLU A 216 7.35 6.32 -22.35
C GLU A 216 8.27 7.56 -22.41
N PHE A 217 9.35 7.56 -21.63
CA PHE A 217 10.28 8.69 -21.55
C PHE A 217 11.47 8.50 -22.51
N ASP A 218 11.96 9.61 -23.09
CA ASP A 218 13.15 9.61 -23.97
C ASP A 218 14.37 8.94 -23.32
N ILE A 219 14.53 9.17 -22.02
CA ILE A 219 15.40 8.40 -21.15
C ILE A 219 14.48 7.62 -20.22
N PRO A 220 14.45 6.27 -20.32
CA PRO A 220 13.59 5.46 -19.47
C PRO A 220 13.83 5.75 -17.99
N LYS A 221 12.73 5.85 -17.24
CA LYS A 221 12.80 5.93 -15.78
C LYS A 221 12.64 4.52 -15.22
N ILE A 222 13.39 4.22 -14.19
CA ILE A 222 13.35 2.93 -13.51
C ILE A 222 13.08 3.14 -12.02
N ARG A 223 12.23 2.28 -11.46
CA ARG A 223 11.99 2.20 -10.02
C ARG A 223 12.20 0.76 -9.57
N TYR A 224 12.90 0.60 -8.46
CA TYR A 224 13.14 -0.68 -7.80
C TYR A 224 12.45 -0.65 -6.44
N ASP A 225 11.68 -1.69 -6.12
CA ASP A 225 11.06 -1.83 -4.81
C ASP A 225 11.37 -3.23 -4.26
N LEU A 226 11.81 -3.30 -3.00
CA LEU A 226 12.10 -4.57 -2.34
C LEU A 226 10.78 -5.26 -1.98
N GLY A 227 10.62 -6.51 -2.42
CA GLY A 227 9.35 -7.24 -2.41
C GLY A 227 8.60 -7.19 -3.74
N TRP A 228 7.70 -8.16 -3.93
CA TRP A 228 6.79 -8.18 -5.08
C TRP A 228 5.49 -7.42 -4.83
N ARG A 229 5.12 -7.21 -3.56
CA ARG A 229 3.99 -6.36 -3.17
C ARG A 229 4.50 -5.02 -2.70
N ASP A 230 3.70 -3.98 -2.93
CA ASP A 230 3.97 -2.67 -2.37
C ASP A 230 3.72 -2.67 -0.85
N TYR A 231 4.68 -2.09 -0.11
CA TYR A 231 4.63 -1.78 1.33
C TYR A 231 4.64 -2.96 2.32
N GLY A 232 5.53 -2.86 3.31
CA GLY A 232 5.45 -3.61 4.57
C GLY A 232 6.04 -5.01 4.58
N ALA A 233 6.33 -5.60 3.42
CA ALA A 233 6.83 -6.97 3.37
C ALA A 233 8.27 -7.14 3.89
N TYR A 234 9.06 -6.07 3.91
CA TYR A 234 10.38 -6.02 4.51
C TYR A 234 10.54 -4.77 5.36
N ASP A 235 11.31 -4.89 6.44
CA ASP A 235 11.75 -3.73 7.21
C ASP A 235 12.85 -3.00 6.43
N GLU A 236 12.46 -1.97 5.69
CA GLU A 236 13.40 -1.15 4.91
C GLU A 236 14.41 -0.40 5.78
N ASN A 237 14.10 -0.12 7.05
CA ASN A 237 15.00 0.57 7.97
C ASN A 237 16.14 -0.34 8.44
N ASP A 238 15.93 -1.65 8.46
CA ASP A 238 17.00 -2.64 8.68
C ASP A 238 17.68 -3.03 7.35
N LEU A 239 16.87 -3.41 6.37
CA LEU A 239 17.33 -3.99 5.12
C LEU A 239 18.09 -2.99 4.26
N GLY A 240 17.62 -1.75 4.16
CA GLY A 240 18.23 -0.70 3.36
C GLY A 240 19.69 -0.42 3.78
N PRO A 241 19.95 -0.03 5.04
CA PRO A 241 21.30 0.19 5.54
C PRO A 241 22.22 -1.04 5.39
N ARG A 242 21.69 -2.25 5.64
CA ARG A 242 22.42 -3.51 5.49
C ARG A 242 22.85 -3.77 4.04
N MET A 243 21.92 -3.60 3.09
CA MET A 243 22.20 -3.75 1.66
C MET A 243 23.19 -2.70 1.17
N MET A 244 23.02 -1.44 1.58
CA MET A 244 23.95 -0.36 1.25
C MET A 244 25.36 -0.63 1.79
N ALA A 245 25.50 -1.16 3.00
CA ALA A 245 26.81 -1.51 3.55
C ALA A 245 27.48 -2.66 2.77
N LYS A 246 26.70 -3.65 2.35
CA LYS A 246 27.19 -4.83 1.62
C LYS A 246 27.57 -4.53 0.17
N TYR A 247 26.79 -3.68 -0.49
CA TYR A 247 26.88 -3.44 -1.93
C TYR A 247 27.42 -2.05 -2.31
N LYS A 248 27.85 -1.24 -1.34
CA LYS A 248 28.71 -0.07 -1.58
C LYS A 248 30.04 -0.53 -2.17
N ALA A 249 30.17 -0.37 -3.48
CA ALA A 249 31.43 -0.35 -4.20
C ALA A 249 31.53 0.99 -4.92
#